data_AF-A0A8T3ZRE7-F1
#
_entry.id   AF-A0A8T3ZRE7-F1
#
_cell.length_a   1.000
_cell.length_b   1.000
_cell.length_c   1.000
_cell.angle_alpha   90.00
_cell.angle_beta   90.00
_cell.angle_gamma   90.00
#
_symmetry.space_group_name_H-M   'P 1'
#
loop_
_entity.id
_entity.type
_entity.pdbx_description
1 polymer ?
#
loop_
_entity_poly.entity_id
_entity_poly.type
_entity_poly.pdbx_seq_one_letter_code
_entity_poly.pdbx_strand_id
1 'polypeptide(L)'
;MKLRQRNFYSAKDAQKAFAEIGCDEAGIEIMREKACFYALEVADISLRAAIILKQEMMAIGGEVVVSREVMTLKPEKTTVILLGTQKQYTKLWQKLAQQPFGCKEIAFLLKEYLEQKKQEQQKEWKIGNKILCFEKPLIMGIINITQDSFSDGGKFLHAEAAIQHAKKLVKEGADILDLGAESTKPGSEEITEEEELKRLLPVLDVLLKDPEVQIPISIDTYKPNVAEICLQRGTHIVNDITGMQNPKMREVAAQYHVPVIIMHMQGTPKTMQENPQYNDVVEEIIDFLEQQINVCKAEGITQIMGDPGIGFGKTVEHNLEI
;
A
#
# COMPACT_ATOMS: atom_id res chain seq x y z
N MET A 1 -19.83 -32.20 17.89
CA MET A 1 -18.46 -31.67 17.73
C MET A 1 -18.35 -31.00 16.37
N LYS A 2 -17.78 -29.81 16.26
CA LYS A 2 -17.58 -29.10 14.97
C LYS A 2 -16.11 -28.70 14.87
N LEU A 3 -15.42 -29.19 13.84
CA LEU A 3 -14.05 -28.78 13.50
C LEU A 3 -14.13 -27.69 12.44
N ARG A 4 -13.38 -26.59 12.62
CA ARG A 4 -13.30 -25.47 11.67
C ARG A 4 -11.84 -25.04 11.56
N GLN A 5 -11.39 -24.76 10.34
CA GLN A 5 -10.10 -24.12 10.13
C GLN A 5 -10.19 -22.65 10.59
N ARG A 6 -9.20 -22.20 11.37
CA ARG A 6 -9.00 -20.79 11.72
C ARG A 6 -7.58 -20.42 11.33
N ASN A 7 -7.46 -19.47 10.42
CA ASN A 7 -6.16 -18.91 10.04
C ASN A 7 -5.91 -17.67 10.88
N PHE A 8 -4.66 -17.47 11.30
CA PHE A 8 -4.23 -16.26 12.00
C PHE A 8 -3.30 -15.49 11.10
N TYR A 9 -3.63 -14.23 10.86
CA TYR A 9 -2.86 -13.37 9.94
C TYR A 9 -1.95 -12.40 10.70
N SER A 10 -2.14 -12.25 12.01
CA SER A 10 -1.28 -11.45 12.89
C SER A 10 -1.31 -11.92 14.34
N ALA A 11 -0.28 -11.55 15.12
CA ALA A 11 -0.24 -11.82 16.55
C ALA A 11 -1.42 -11.16 17.31
N LYS A 12 -1.92 -10.02 16.82
CA LYS A 12 -3.07 -9.30 17.39
C LYS A 12 -4.39 -10.04 17.15
N ASP A 13 -4.58 -10.56 15.94
CA ASP A 13 -5.72 -11.43 15.58
C ASP A 13 -5.73 -12.70 16.44
N ALA A 14 -4.58 -13.36 16.56
CA ALA A 14 -4.41 -14.51 17.45
C ALA A 14 -4.72 -14.16 18.91
N GLN A 15 -4.19 -13.04 19.41
CA GLN A 15 -4.46 -12.56 20.78
C GLN A 15 -5.97 -12.36 21.03
N LYS A 16 -6.68 -11.70 20.10
CA LYS A 16 -8.13 -11.50 20.22
C LYS A 16 -8.87 -12.84 20.26
N ALA A 17 -8.54 -13.75 19.34
CA ALA A 17 -9.14 -15.08 19.29
C ALA A 17 -8.87 -15.92 20.55
N PHE A 18 -7.69 -15.81 21.14
CA PHE A 18 -7.32 -16.54 22.35
C PHE A 18 -8.02 -15.95 23.58
N ALA A 19 -8.18 -14.62 23.63
CA ALA A 19 -8.97 -13.95 24.67
C ALA A 19 -10.46 -14.35 24.58
N GLU A 20 -11.02 -14.46 23.38
CA GLU A 20 -12.42 -14.88 23.14
C GLU A 20 -12.74 -16.28 23.71
N ILE A 21 -11.75 -17.17 23.79
CA ILE A 21 -11.91 -18.52 24.36
C ILE A 21 -11.49 -18.59 25.84
N GLY A 22 -11.12 -17.46 26.46
CA GLY A 22 -10.73 -17.37 27.87
C GLY A 22 -9.31 -17.85 28.18
N CYS A 23 -8.37 -17.75 27.25
CA CYS A 23 -6.95 -18.01 27.53
C CYS A 23 -6.39 -16.94 28.48
N ASP A 24 -5.53 -17.33 29.42
CA ASP A 24 -4.87 -16.41 30.34
C ASP A 24 -3.86 -15.50 29.61
N GLU A 25 -3.60 -14.31 30.17
CA GLU A 25 -2.75 -13.30 29.52
C GLU A 25 -1.31 -13.80 29.25
N ALA A 26 -0.74 -14.58 30.16
CA ALA A 26 0.60 -15.14 29.98
C ALA A 26 0.63 -16.21 28.87
N GLY A 27 -0.41 -17.05 28.80
CA GLY A 27 -0.63 -17.99 27.71
C GLY A 27 -0.78 -17.29 26.36
N ILE A 28 -1.56 -16.21 26.29
CA ILE A 28 -1.77 -15.39 25.09
C ILE A 28 -0.43 -14.84 24.58
N GLU A 29 0.39 -14.23 25.44
CA GLU A 29 1.70 -13.69 25.08
C GLU A 29 2.61 -14.76 24.45
N ILE A 30 2.65 -15.96 25.02
CA ILE A 30 3.50 -17.05 24.52
C ILE A 30 2.97 -17.64 23.21
N MET A 31 1.65 -17.76 23.08
CA MET A 31 1.01 -18.49 21.98
C MET A 31 0.80 -17.64 20.73
N ARG A 32 0.58 -16.32 20.88
CA ARG A 32 0.32 -15.43 19.73
C ARG A 32 1.46 -15.41 18.72
N GLU A 33 2.71 -15.51 19.18
CA GLU A 33 3.90 -15.54 18.30
C GLU A 33 4.06 -16.86 17.52
N LYS A 34 3.36 -17.92 17.95
CA LYS A 34 3.34 -19.23 17.29
C LYS A 34 2.15 -19.41 16.36
N ALA A 35 1.16 -18.53 16.45
CA ALA A 35 -0.12 -18.66 15.74
C ALA A 35 -0.01 -18.32 14.25
N CYS A 36 0.91 -17.42 13.89
CA CYS A 36 1.10 -16.94 12.52
C CYS A 36 2.21 -17.74 11.84
N PHE A 37 1.85 -18.42 10.76
CA PHE A 37 2.75 -19.19 9.92
C PHE A 37 2.96 -18.45 8.60
N TYR A 38 4.21 -18.34 8.15
CA TYR A 38 4.57 -17.71 6.90
C TYR A 38 5.37 -18.69 6.03
N ALA A 39 5.24 -18.52 4.71
CA ALA A 39 6.10 -19.13 3.72
C ALA A 39 6.87 -17.99 3.04
N LEU A 40 8.19 -17.99 3.15
CA LEU A 40 9.05 -16.93 2.61
C LEU A 40 9.99 -17.52 1.58
N GLU A 41 10.00 -16.95 0.38
CA GLU A 41 10.98 -17.31 -0.64
C GLU A 41 12.25 -16.48 -0.49
N VAL A 42 13.40 -17.13 -0.61
CA VAL A 42 14.71 -16.45 -0.66
C VAL A 42 15.44 -16.94 -1.90
N ALA A 43 15.49 -16.08 -2.91
CA ALA A 43 16.10 -16.38 -4.21
C ALA A 43 17.58 -16.01 -4.25
N ASP A 44 18.28 -16.54 -5.26
CA ASP A 44 19.66 -16.20 -5.62
C ASP A 44 20.71 -16.41 -4.49
N ILE A 45 20.49 -17.40 -3.62
CA ILE A 45 21.41 -17.71 -2.51
C ILE A 45 22.40 -18.82 -2.85
N SER A 46 23.57 -18.81 -2.21
CA SER A 46 24.54 -19.90 -2.38
C SER A 46 23.99 -21.24 -1.86
N LEU A 47 24.34 -22.36 -2.51
CA LEU A 47 23.93 -23.68 -2.01
C LEU A 47 24.42 -23.98 -0.59
N ARG A 48 25.57 -23.41 -0.19
CA ARG A 48 26.07 -23.52 1.19
C ARG A 48 25.17 -22.78 2.18
N ALA A 49 24.70 -21.59 1.82
CA ALA A 49 23.71 -20.87 2.61
C ALA A 49 22.39 -21.66 2.71
N ALA A 50 21.94 -22.31 1.63
CA ALA A 50 20.75 -23.15 1.64
C ALA A 50 20.86 -24.32 2.63
N ILE A 51 22.03 -24.97 2.73
CA ILE A 51 22.30 -26.04 3.70
C ILE A 51 22.25 -25.49 5.14
N ILE A 52 22.94 -24.38 5.39
CA ILE A 52 22.96 -23.74 6.72
C ILE A 52 21.55 -23.33 7.13
N LEU A 53 20.80 -22.70 6.22
CA LEU A 53 19.40 -22.32 6.44
C LEU A 53 18.55 -23.51 6.84
N LYS A 54 18.63 -24.61 6.08
CA LYS A 54 17.90 -25.84 6.38
C LYS A 54 18.25 -26.37 7.76
N GLN A 55 19.54 -26.47 8.10
CA GLN A 55 19.98 -26.96 9.39
C GLN A 55 19.51 -26.07 10.55
N GLU A 56 19.69 -24.75 10.43
CA GLU A 56 19.34 -23.81 11.50
C GLU A 56 17.83 -23.70 11.71
N MET A 57 17.05 -23.78 10.63
CA MET A 57 15.59 -23.75 10.67
C MET A 57 15.02 -25.04 11.27
N MET A 58 15.55 -26.22 10.90
CA MET A 58 15.16 -27.49 11.52
C MET A 58 15.49 -27.51 13.02
N ALA A 59 16.64 -26.94 13.42
CA ALA A 59 17.04 -26.86 14.84
C ALA A 59 16.09 -26.01 15.70
N ILE A 60 15.24 -25.17 15.09
CA ILE A 60 14.21 -24.38 15.78
C ILE A 60 12.79 -24.86 15.47
N GLY A 61 12.65 -26.03 14.84
CA GLY A 61 11.38 -26.71 14.55
C GLY A 61 10.62 -26.15 13.34
N GLY A 62 11.28 -25.39 12.49
CA GLY A 62 10.74 -24.94 11.19
C GLY A 62 11.23 -25.84 10.06
N GLU A 63 10.75 -25.58 8.85
CA GLU A 63 11.11 -26.35 7.66
C GLU A 63 11.68 -25.46 6.55
N VAL A 64 12.50 -26.03 5.67
CA VAL A 64 13.00 -25.36 4.47
C VAL A 64 12.87 -26.29 3.29
N VAL A 65 12.12 -25.85 2.28
CA VAL A 65 12.09 -26.48 0.98
C VAL A 65 13.36 -26.09 0.24
N VAL A 66 14.16 -27.08 -0.13
CA VAL A 66 15.40 -26.92 -0.87
C VAL A 66 15.33 -27.73 -2.16
N SER A 67 15.98 -27.24 -3.21
CA SER A 67 16.10 -27.99 -4.46
C SER A 67 17.03 -29.21 -4.31
N ARG A 68 16.91 -30.19 -5.21
CA ARG A 68 17.72 -31.43 -5.17
C ARG A 68 19.21 -31.14 -5.36
N GLU A 69 19.51 -30.08 -6.09
CA GLU A 69 20.83 -29.58 -6.48
C GLU A 69 21.69 -29.17 -5.28
N VAL A 70 21.07 -28.91 -4.12
CA VAL A 70 21.78 -28.67 -2.85
C VAL A 70 22.67 -29.86 -2.48
N MET A 71 22.28 -31.09 -2.82
CA MET A 71 23.09 -32.30 -2.56
C MET A 71 24.31 -32.39 -3.47
N THR A 72 24.24 -31.80 -4.67
CA THR A 72 25.31 -31.86 -5.67
C THR A 72 26.26 -30.66 -5.62
N LEU A 73 25.94 -29.64 -4.81
CA LEU A 73 26.67 -28.36 -4.76
C LEU A 73 26.83 -27.70 -6.16
N LYS A 74 25.88 -27.96 -7.06
CA LYS A 74 25.79 -27.39 -8.41
C LYS A 74 24.32 -27.29 -8.83
N PRO A 75 23.86 -26.17 -9.43
CA PRO A 75 24.60 -24.94 -9.79
C PRO A 75 24.98 -24.08 -8.56
N GLU A 76 25.71 -22.98 -8.71
CA GLU A 76 26.25 -22.24 -7.55
C GLU A 76 25.19 -21.60 -6.64
N LYS A 77 24.03 -21.28 -7.21
CA LYS A 77 22.93 -20.59 -6.53
C LYS A 77 21.61 -21.34 -6.65
N THR A 78 20.69 -21.05 -5.72
CA THR A 78 19.36 -21.66 -5.66
C THR A 78 18.36 -20.71 -5.01
N THR A 79 17.09 -21.10 -5.08
CA THR A 79 15.98 -20.49 -4.36
C THR A 79 15.49 -21.48 -3.30
N VAL A 80 15.15 -20.98 -2.11
CA VAL A 80 14.58 -21.80 -1.03
C VAL A 80 13.27 -21.20 -0.54
N ILE A 81 12.37 -22.05 -0.05
CA ILE A 81 11.13 -21.62 0.61
C ILE A 81 11.22 -21.99 2.09
N LEU A 82 11.28 -20.97 2.94
CA LEU A 82 11.29 -21.11 4.40
C LEU A 82 9.85 -21.23 4.90
N LEU A 83 9.58 -22.22 5.75
CA LEU A 83 8.26 -22.54 6.28
C LEU A 83 8.30 -22.47 7.81
N GLY A 84 7.72 -21.43 8.42
CA GLY A 84 7.77 -21.29 9.87
C GLY A 84 6.92 -20.18 10.46
N THR A 85 7.00 -20.07 11.78
CA THR A 85 6.29 -19.07 12.58
C THR A 85 7.13 -17.81 12.79
N GLN A 86 6.49 -16.69 13.14
CA GLN A 86 7.20 -15.44 13.51
C GLN A 86 8.29 -15.67 14.57
N LYS A 87 7.98 -16.51 15.56
CA LYS A 87 8.93 -16.91 16.62
C LYS A 87 10.16 -17.63 16.06
N GLN A 88 9.96 -18.49 15.06
CA GLN A 88 11.05 -19.23 14.42
C GLN A 88 11.92 -18.29 13.59
N TYR A 89 11.33 -17.43 12.77
CA TYR A 89 12.12 -16.46 11.99
C TYR A 89 12.93 -15.51 12.89
N THR A 90 12.37 -15.07 14.02
CA THR A 90 13.11 -14.27 15.01
C THR A 90 14.37 -14.97 15.50
N LYS A 91 14.29 -16.28 15.78
CA LYS A 91 15.46 -17.07 16.19
C LYS A 91 16.40 -17.35 15.02
N LEU A 92 15.86 -17.57 13.82
CA LEU A 92 16.62 -17.90 12.63
C LEU A 92 17.56 -16.76 12.24
N TRP A 93 17.07 -15.53 12.12
CA TRP A 93 17.91 -14.42 11.69
C TRP A 93 19.05 -14.16 12.69
N GLN A 94 18.80 -14.31 14.00
CA GLN A 94 19.82 -14.17 15.05
C GLN A 94 20.96 -15.17 14.88
N LYS A 95 20.63 -16.41 14.51
CA LYS A 95 21.61 -17.48 14.22
C LYS A 95 22.37 -17.19 12.93
N LEU A 96 21.67 -16.80 11.87
CA LEU A 96 22.25 -16.54 10.55
C LEU A 96 23.19 -15.33 10.53
N ALA A 97 22.96 -14.33 11.38
CA ALA A 97 23.81 -13.14 11.46
C ALA A 97 25.28 -13.44 11.77
N GLN A 98 25.56 -14.62 12.33
CA GLN A 98 26.91 -15.09 12.66
C GLN A 98 27.47 -16.10 11.65
N GLN A 99 26.67 -16.50 10.65
CA GLN A 99 27.02 -17.55 9.69
C GLN A 99 27.66 -16.99 8.40
N PRO A 100 28.54 -17.76 7.73
CA PRO A 100 29.20 -17.36 6.48
C PRO A 100 28.32 -17.52 5.22
N PHE A 101 28.92 -17.39 4.03
CA PHE A 101 28.32 -17.71 2.72
C PHE A 101 27.08 -16.91 2.29
N GLY A 102 26.95 -15.66 2.76
CA GLY A 102 25.81 -14.78 2.45
C GLY A 102 24.67 -14.87 3.46
N CYS A 103 24.78 -15.73 4.49
CA CYS A 103 23.75 -15.83 5.54
C CYS A 103 23.50 -14.51 6.29
N LYS A 104 24.48 -13.60 6.33
CA LYS A 104 24.32 -12.26 6.91
C LYS A 104 23.31 -11.39 6.16
N GLU A 105 23.34 -11.42 4.82
CA GLU A 105 22.35 -10.69 4.01
C GLU A 105 20.95 -11.26 4.26
N ILE A 106 20.82 -12.59 4.28
CA ILE A 106 19.54 -13.27 4.56
C ILE A 106 19.04 -12.93 5.96
N ALA A 107 19.92 -12.86 6.96
CA ALA A 107 19.57 -12.44 8.31
C ALA A 107 19.05 -11.00 8.35
N PHE A 108 19.67 -10.10 7.59
CA PHE A 108 19.23 -8.72 7.47
C PHE A 108 17.83 -8.63 6.85
N LEU A 109 17.62 -9.27 5.69
CA LEU A 109 16.32 -9.31 5.01
C LEU A 109 15.21 -9.89 5.91
N LEU A 110 15.48 -10.99 6.61
CA LEU A 110 14.51 -11.58 7.55
C LEU A 110 14.20 -10.65 8.72
N LYS A 111 15.21 -9.94 9.24
CA LYS A 111 15.02 -8.97 10.32
C LYS A 111 14.15 -7.81 9.85
N GLU A 112 14.45 -7.23 8.69
CA GLU A 112 13.66 -6.14 8.11
C GLU A 112 12.21 -6.58 7.86
N TYR A 113 12.01 -7.75 7.27
CA TYR A 113 10.67 -8.32 7.06
C TYR A 113 9.88 -8.41 8.37
N LEU A 114 10.50 -8.90 9.45
CA LEU A 114 9.84 -9.02 10.75
C LEU A 114 9.57 -7.66 11.41
N GLU A 115 10.45 -6.69 11.24
CA GLU A 115 10.28 -5.32 11.75
C GLU A 115 9.15 -4.60 11.00
N GLN A 116 9.10 -4.73 9.67
CA GLN A 116 7.98 -4.27 8.85
C GLN A 116 6.67 -4.91 9.31
N LYS A 117 6.63 -6.23 9.55
CA LYS A 117 5.44 -6.92 10.07
C LYS A 117 5.01 -6.46 11.48
N LYS A 118 5.93 -5.95 12.30
CA LYS A 118 5.61 -5.32 13.59
C LYS A 118 5.07 -3.90 13.39
N GLN A 119 5.65 -3.13 12.47
CA GLN A 119 5.16 -1.78 12.13
C GLN A 119 3.80 -1.81 11.42
N GLU A 120 3.53 -2.83 10.61
CA GLU A 120 2.21 -3.15 10.06
C GLU A 120 1.15 -3.38 11.16
N GLN A 121 1.50 -3.47 12.45
CA GLN A 121 0.55 -3.53 13.56
C GLN A 121 0.15 -2.15 14.10
N GLN A 122 0.86 -1.08 13.72
CA GLN A 122 0.44 0.31 13.91
C GLN A 122 -0.35 0.78 12.68
N LYS A 123 -1.54 0.20 12.49
CA LYS A 123 -2.45 0.46 11.37
C LYS A 123 -3.32 1.69 11.58
N GLU A 124 -2.89 2.67 12.34
CA GLU A 124 -3.70 3.84 12.66
C GLU A 124 -3.00 5.12 12.22
N TRP A 125 -3.59 5.79 11.24
CA TRP A 125 -3.14 7.10 10.79
C TRP A 125 -4.11 8.16 11.29
N LYS A 126 -3.59 9.15 12.02
CA LYS A 126 -4.35 10.36 12.30
C LYS A 126 -4.29 11.27 11.07
N ILE A 127 -5.43 11.43 10.40
CA ILE A 127 -5.57 12.25 9.20
C ILE A 127 -6.68 13.26 9.46
N GLY A 128 -6.33 14.55 9.48
CA GLY A 128 -7.22 15.60 9.96
C GLY A 128 -7.71 15.30 11.39
N ASN A 129 -9.04 15.23 11.55
CA ASN A 129 -9.69 14.95 12.83
C ASN A 129 -10.08 13.47 13.02
N LYS A 130 -9.68 12.58 12.11
CA LYS A 130 -10.02 11.15 12.16
C LYS A 130 -8.79 10.29 12.34
N ILE A 131 -9.01 9.12 12.95
CA ILE A 131 -8.04 8.03 12.99
C ILE A 131 -8.54 6.99 12.00
N LEU A 132 -7.79 6.77 10.92
CA LEU A 132 -8.06 5.71 9.96
C LEU A 132 -7.38 4.43 10.41
N CYS A 133 -8.16 3.37 10.60
CA CYS A 133 -7.68 2.06 11.06
C CYS A 133 -7.67 1.05 9.90
N PHE A 134 -6.49 0.69 9.41
CA PHE A 134 -6.29 -0.22 8.28
C PHE A 134 -6.38 -1.72 8.67
N GLU A 135 -6.99 -2.05 9.81
CA GLU A 135 -7.28 -3.45 10.19
C GLU A 135 -8.41 -4.06 9.37
N LYS A 136 -9.26 -3.20 8.80
CA LYS A 136 -10.32 -3.56 7.85
C LYS A 136 -10.16 -2.72 6.58
N PRO A 137 -10.70 -3.17 5.44
CA PRO A 137 -10.80 -2.32 4.26
C PRO A 137 -11.53 -1.03 4.61
N LEU A 138 -11.00 0.09 4.13
CA LEU A 138 -11.62 1.40 4.21
C LEU A 138 -12.22 1.74 2.84
N ILE A 139 -13.31 2.49 2.84
CA ILE A 139 -14.01 2.89 1.61
C ILE A 139 -13.61 4.31 1.24
N MET A 140 -12.99 4.47 0.07
CA MET A 140 -12.76 5.78 -0.54
C MET A 140 -13.88 6.10 -1.53
N GLY A 141 -14.64 7.15 -1.26
CA GLY A 141 -15.71 7.64 -2.13
C GLY A 141 -15.18 8.61 -3.18
N ILE A 142 -15.36 8.29 -4.46
CA ILE A 142 -14.86 9.10 -5.59
C ILE A 142 -15.84 10.22 -5.94
N ILE A 143 -15.33 11.45 -6.05
CA ILE A 143 -16.07 12.63 -6.48
C ILE A 143 -15.38 13.22 -7.70
N ASN A 144 -15.90 12.86 -8.87
CA ASN A 144 -15.44 13.39 -10.15
C ASN A 144 -16.18 14.69 -10.49
N ILE A 145 -15.44 15.79 -10.54
CA ILE A 145 -15.92 17.12 -10.94
C ILE A 145 -15.58 17.34 -12.42
N THR A 146 -16.06 16.44 -13.28
CA THR A 146 -15.81 16.53 -14.71
C THR A 146 -16.93 17.25 -15.46
N GLN A 147 -16.60 17.65 -16.68
CA GLN A 147 -17.47 18.32 -17.63
C GLN A 147 -18.42 17.34 -18.35
N ASP A 148 -18.18 16.03 -18.33
CA ASP A 148 -18.78 15.06 -19.29
C ASP A 148 -20.27 14.70 -19.09
N SER A 149 -21.08 15.60 -18.54
CA SER A 149 -22.55 15.51 -18.55
C SER A 149 -23.21 16.74 -19.18
N PHE A 150 -22.54 17.38 -20.14
CA PHE A 150 -22.89 18.71 -20.63
C PHE A 150 -23.86 18.80 -21.81
N SER A 151 -25.00 19.42 -21.51
CA SER A 151 -25.49 20.61 -22.22
C SER A 151 -26.19 21.50 -21.17
N ASP A 152 -25.90 22.81 -21.16
CA ASP A 152 -26.62 23.88 -20.42
C ASP A 152 -26.06 24.38 -19.07
N GLY A 153 -25.08 25.29 -19.12
CA GLY A 153 -25.06 26.54 -18.32
C GLY A 153 -24.80 26.51 -16.79
N GLY A 154 -24.60 25.36 -16.15
CA GLY A 154 -24.78 25.21 -14.70
C GLY A 154 -23.55 25.15 -13.78
N LYS A 155 -22.50 25.98 -13.92
CA LYS A 155 -21.28 25.88 -13.06
C LYS A 155 -21.55 25.75 -11.54
N PHE A 156 -22.53 26.47 -11.01
CA PHE A 156 -22.96 26.35 -9.59
C PHE A 156 -23.82 25.11 -9.32
N LEU A 157 -24.62 24.66 -10.30
CA LEU A 157 -25.40 23.43 -10.21
C LEU A 157 -24.49 22.19 -10.14
N HIS A 158 -23.34 22.22 -10.82
CA HIS A 158 -22.37 21.12 -10.80
C HIS A 158 -21.60 21.04 -9.48
N ALA A 159 -21.19 22.18 -8.93
CA ALA A 159 -20.56 22.21 -7.61
C ALA A 159 -21.53 21.70 -6.53
N GLU A 160 -22.78 22.16 -6.55
CA GLU A 160 -23.82 21.69 -5.63
C GLU A 160 -24.07 20.18 -5.78
N ALA A 161 -24.15 19.68 -7.01
CA ALA A 161 -24.32 18.24 -7.25
C ALA A 161 -23.15 17.41 -6.68
N ALA A 162 -21.91 17.87 -6.86
CA ALA A 162 -20.73 17.22 -6.29
C ALA A 162 -20.76 17.25 -4.75
N ILE A 163 -21.16 18.37 -4.15
CA ILE A 163 -21.30 18.51 -2.69
C ILE A 163 -22.38 17.56 -2.15
N GLN A 164 -23.55 17.50 -2.79
CA GLN A 164 -24.62 16.59 -2.38
C GLN A 164 -24.22 15.13 -2.54
N HIS A 165 -23.48 14.81 -3.61
CA HIS A 165 -22.93 13.47 -3.81
C HIS A 165 -21.93 13.10 -2.71
N ALA A 166 -21.01 14.01 -2.36
CA ALA A 166 -20.06 13.83 -1.27
C ALA A 166 -20.78 13.52 0.06
N LYS A 167 -21.79 14.31 0.42
CA LYS A 167 -22.60 14.08 1.63
C LYS A 167 -23.32 12.74 1.60
N LYS A 168 -23.80 12.32 0.44
CA LYS A 168 -24.42 11.01 0.26
C LYS A 168 -23.40 9.89 0.53
N LEU A 169 -22.20 9.97 -0.04
CA LEU A 169 -21.14 8.97 0.19
C LEU A 169 -20.74 8.88 1.67
N VAL A 170 -20.65 10.02 2.37
CA VAL A 170 -20.42 10.03 3.83
C VAL A 170 -21.54 9.29 4.57
N LYS A 171 -22.80 9.53 4.21
CA LYS A 171 -23.96 8.83 4.81
C LYS A 171 -24.00 7.34 4.51
N GLU A 172 -23.48 6.93 3.35
CA GLU A 172 -23.35 5.53 2.93
C GLU A 172 -22.14 4.82 3.59
N GLY A 173 -21.30 5.56 4.31
CA GLY A 173 -20.21 5.00 5.12
C GLY A 173 -18.83 5.06 4.46
N ALA A 174 -18.60 6.00 3.54
CA ALA A 174 -17.25 6.31 3.07
C ALA A 174 -16.35 6.72 4.24
N ASP A 175 -15.11 6.24 4.25
CA ASP A 175 -14.07 6.56 5.23
C ASP A 175 -13.16 7.70 4.75
N ILE A 176 -13.04 7.89 3.42
CA ILE A 176 -12.28 8.96 2.76
C ILE A 176 -13.11 9.47 1.57
N LEU A 177 -13.01 10.74 1.23
CA LEU A 177 -13.47 11.28 -0.05
C LEU A 177 -12.27 11.58 -0.95
N ASP A 178 -12.34 11.26 -2.24
CA ASP A 178 -11.30 11.59 -3.22
C ASP A 178 -11.87 12.49 -4.31
N LEU A 179 -11.31 13.69 -4.45
CA LEU A 179 -11.81 14.74 -5.34
C LEU A 179 -10.87 14.89 -6.54
N GLY A 180 -11.37 14.57 -7.72
CA GLY A 180 -10.69 14.77 -8.99
C GLY A 180 -11.49 15.70 -9.91
N ALA A 181 -10.83 16.67 -10.55
CA ALA A 181 -11.46 17.56 -11.53
C ALA A 181 -10.94 17.37 -12.97
N GLU A 182 -9.86 16.62 -13.11
CA GLU A 182 -9.31 16.17 -14.37
C GLU A 182 -9.67 14.70 -14.59
N SER A 183 -10.10 14.36 -15.80
CA SER A 183 -10.35 12.97 -16.16
C SER A 183 -9.03 12.30 -16.48
N THR A 184 -8.75 11.17 -15.85
CA THR A 184 -7.58 10.33 -16.11
C THR A 184 -7.94 9.07 -16.90
N LYS A 185 -9.15 9.05 -17.49
CA LYS A 185 -9.62 7.96 -18.37
C LYS A 185 -8.76 7.89 -19.64
N PRO A 186 -8.62 6.69 -20.25
CA PRO A 186 -7.91 6.55 -21.51
C PRO A 186 -8.35 7.56 -22.57
N GLY A 187 -7.39 8.33 -23.09
CA GLY A 187 -7.62 9.31 -24.15
C GLY A 187 -8.26 10.63 -23.71
N SER A 188 -8.32 10.92 -22.40
CA SER A 188 -8.73 12.23 -21.91
C SER A 188 -7.71 13.31 -22.32
N GLU A 189 -8.22 14.53 -22.53
CA GLU A 189 -7.37 15.70 -22.74
C GLU A 189 -7.01 16.33 -21.39
N GLU A 190 -5.75 16.74 -21.27
CA GLU A 190 -5.25 17.44 -20.09
C GLU A 190 -5.91 18.81 -19.96
N ILE A 191 -6.23 19.21 -18.74
CA ILE A 191 -6.71 20.55 -18.42
C ILE A 191 -5.62 21.39 -17.77
N THR A 192 -5.70 22.71 -17.91
CA THR A 192 -4.77 23.63 -17.25
C THR A 192 -4.98 23.61 -15.74
N GLU A 193 -3.92 23.91 -14.97
CA GLU A 193 -4.01 24.07 -13.50
C GLU A 193 -5.11 25.06 -13.10
N GLU A 194 -5.25 26.16 -13.84
CA GLU A 194 -6.28 27.17 -13.60
C GLU A 194 -7.69 26.61 -13.74
N GLU A 195 -7.94 25.78 -14.75
CA GLU A 195 -9.24 25.17 -14.98
C GLU A 195 -9.54 24.07 -13.96
N GLU A 196 -8.53 23.28 -13.57
CA GLU A 196 -8.65 22.27 -12.51
C GLU A 196 -9.01 22.91 -11.16
N LEU A 197 -8.28 23.96 -10.75
CA LEU A 197 -8.57 24.72 -9.53
C LEU A 197 -9.95 25.35 -9.57
N LYS A 198 -10.34 25.94 -10.70
CA LYS A 198 -11.67 26.55 -10.86
C LYS A 198 -12.82 25.56 -10.65
N ARG A 199 -12.60 24.28 -10.94
CA ARG A 199 -13.56 23.19 -10.69
C ARG A 199 -13.49 22.69 -9.25
N LEU A 200 -12.28 22.46 -8.71
CA LEU A 200 -12.06 21.90 -7.37
C LEU A 200 -12.50 22.85 -6.26
N LEU A 201 -12.03 24.10 -6.30
CA LEU A 201 -12.09 24.99 -5.13
C LEU A 201 -13.51 25.30 -4.64
N PRO A 202 -14.52 25.56 -5.51
CA PRO A 202 -15.89 25.78 -5.05
C PRO A 202 -16.50 24.59 -4.29
N VAL A 203 -16.10 23.37 -4.63
CA VAL A 203 -16.57 22.13 -3.96
C VAL A 203 -15.77 21.91 -2.68
N LEU A 204 -14.43 21.96 -2.77
CA LEU A 204 -13.53 21.73 -1.65
C LEU A 204 -13.78 22.69 -0.49
N ASP A 205 -13.96 23.99 -0.77
CA ASP A 205 -14.19 25.01 0.25
C ASP A 205 -15.46 24.79 1.07
N VAL A 206 -16.50 24.25 0.44
CA VAL A 206 -17.75 23.91 1.11
C VAL A 206 -17.56 22.65 1.94
N LEU A 207 -17.00 21.59 1.36
CA LEU A 207 -16.84 20.30 2.04
C LEU A 207 -15.94 20.39 3.27
N LEU A 208 -14.85 21.15 3.21
CA LEU A 208 -13.94 21.33 4.37
C LEU A 208 -14.60 22.05 5.56
N LYS A 209 -15.66 22.84 5.32
CA LYS A 209 -16.39 23.59 6.36
C LYS A 209 -17.68 22.90 6.79
N ASP A 210 -18.09 21.86 6.07
CA ASP A 210 -19.38 21.22 6.28
C ASP A 210 -19.32 20.26 7.47
N PRO A 211 -20.15 20.45 8.51
CA PRO A 211 -20.13 19.59 9.70
C PRO A 211 -20.62 18.15 9.43
N GLU A 212 -21.30 17.89 8.31
CA GLU A 212 -21.66 16.54 7.89
C GLU A 212 -20.43 15.79 7.32
N VAL A 213 -19.39 16.50 6.86
CA VAL A 213 -18.21 15.92 6.23
C VAL A 213 -17.05 15.93 7.23
N GLN A 214 -17.03 14.92 8.09
CA GLN A 214 -15.99 14.77 9.12
C GLN A 214 -14.92 13.74 8.77
N ILE A 215 -14.87 13.29 7.52
CA ILE A 215 -13.88 12.31 7.04
C ILE A 215 -12.77 12.99 6.24
N PRO A 216 -11.57 12.40 6.16
CA PRO A 216 -10.50 12.92 5.33
C PRO A 216 -10.92 13.14 3.87
N ILE A 217 -10.33 14.16 3.29
CA ILE A 217 -10.50 14.54 1.89
C ILE A 217 -9.14 14.41 1.21
N SER A 218 -9.09 13.62 0.16
CA SER A 218 -7.99 13.45 -0.78
C SER A 218 -8.23 14.29 -2.03
N ILE A 219 -7.15 14.81 -2.63
CA ILE A 219 -7.18 15.42 -3.96
C ILE A 219 -6.47 14.49 -4.94
N ASP A 220 -7.18 14.08 -5.98
CA ASP A 220 -6.64 13.37 -7.13
C ASP A 220 -6.06 14.40 -8.11
N THR A 221 -4.75 14.62 -8.03
CA THR A 221 -4.01 15.51 -8.92
C THR A 221 -2.53 15.13 -8.99
N TYR A 222 -1.96 15.21 -10.18
CA TYR A 222 -0.51 15.09 -10.41
C TYR A 222 0.17 16.46 -10.58
N LYS A 223 -0.58 17.57 -10.41
CA LYS A 223 -0.07 18.94 -10.60
C LYS A 223 0.33 19.57 -9.26
N PRO A 224 1.63 19.82 -8.99
CA PRO A 224 2.10 20.28 -7.67
C PRO A 224 1.45 21.57 -7.18
N ASN A 225 1.21 22.54 -8.08
CA ASN A 225 0.58 23.81 -7.74
C ASN A 225 -0.89 23.62 -7.32
N VAL A 226 -1.61 22.70 -7.95
CA VAL A 226 -2.99 22.36 -7.58
C VAL A 226 -3.01 21.72 -6.19
N ALA A 227 -2.14 20.72 -5.96
CA ALA A 227 -2.00 20.09 -4.65
C ALA A 227 -1.65 21.11 -3.55
N GLU A 228 -0.69 22.01 -3.80
CA GLU A 228 -0.28 23.03 -2.84
C GLU A 228 -1.44 23.95 -2.45
N ILE A 229 -2.19 24.48 -3.42
CA ILE A 229 -3.33 25.37 -3.16
C ILE A 229 -4.45 24.66 -2.40
N CYS A 230 -4.71 23.38 -2.70
CA CYS A 230 -5.67 22.58 -1.97
C CYS A 230 -5.21 22.33 -0.52
N LEU A 231 -3.94 21.96 -0.31
CA LEU A 231 -3.37 21.74 1.01
C LEU A 231 -3.39 23.01 1.88
N GLN A 232 -3.11 24.18 1.30
CA GLN A 232 -3.25 25.48 1.98
C GLN A 232 -4.67 25.72 2.52
N ARG A 233 -5.69 25.15 1.88
CA ARG A 233 -7.10 25.26 2.30
C ARG A 233 -7.48 24.24 3.37
N GLY A 234 -6.68 23.20 3.57
CA GLY A 234 -6.87 22.19 4.60
C GLY A 234 -7.25 20.80 4.09
N THR A 235 -6.98 20.47 2.83
CA THR A 235 -7.12 19.08 2.38
C THR A 235 -6.10 18.15 3.07
N HIS A 236 -6.37 16.85 3.08
CA HIS A 236 -5.73 15.94 4.02
C HIS A 236 -4.81 14.91 3.39
N ILE A 237 -5.02 14.55 2.12
CA ILE A 237 -4.28 13.50 1.40
C ILE A 237 -4.04 14.01 -0.03
N VAL A 238 -2.89 13.64 -0.61
CA VAL A 238 -2.62 13.81 -2.05
C VAL A 238 -2.65 12.44 -2.72
N ASN A 239 -3.49 12.28 -3.73
CA ASN A 239 -3.53 11.10 -4.60
C ASN A 239 -2.89 11.46 -5.94
N ASP A 240 -1.70 10.92 -6.20
CA ASP A 240 -0.93 11.21 -7.42
C ASP A 240 -0.80 9.94 -8.27
N ILE A 241 -1.60 9.90 -9.34
CA ILE A 241 -1.61 8.81 -10.31
C ILE A 241 -0.29 8.61 -11.07
N THR A 242 0.64 9.57 -11.01
CA THR A 242 1.97 9.46 -11.62
C THR A 242 3.01 8.89 -10.65
N GLY A 243 2.59 8.48 -9.46
CA GLY A 243 3.44 7.83 -8.47
C GLY A 243 4.40 8.78 -7.77
N MET A 244 4.06 10.06 -7.67
CA MET A 244 4.90 11.10 -7.04
C MET A 244 6.27 11.24 -7.73
N GLN A 245 6.34 11.00 -9.04
CA GLN A 245 7.58 11.16 -9.82
C GLN A 245 8.06 12.60 -9.87
N ASN A 246 7.13 13.58 -9.84
CA ASN A 246 7.47 15.00 -9.84
C ASN A 246 8.10 15.42 -8.49
N PRO A 247 9.38 15.86 -8.46
CA PRO A 247 10.03 16.28 -7.23
C PRO A 247 9.32 17.43 -6.51
N LYS A 248 8.67 18.34 -7.26
CA LYS A 248 7.91 19.43 -6.67
C LYS A 248 6.66 18.92 -5.94
N MET A 249 6.02 17.85 -6.43
CA MET A 249 4.88 17.23 -5.74
C MET A 249 5.32 16.64 -4.40
N ARG A 250 6.47 15.97 -4.37
CA ARG A 250 7.02 15.42 -3.13
C ARG A 250 7.44 16.50 -2.14
N GLU A 251 8.07 17.58 -2.61
CA GLU A 251 8.39 18.76 -1.78
C GLU A 251 7.13 19.33 -1.12
N VAL A 252 6.05 19.51 -1.90
CA VAL A 252 4.76 19.99 -1.39
C VAL A 252 4.20 19.01 -0.35
N ALA A 253 4.08 17.72 -0.66
CA ALA A 253 3.52 16.75 0.29
C ALA A 253 4.34 16.66 1.60
N ALA A 254 5.67 16.70 1.50
CA ALA A 254 6.57 16.72 2.65
C ALA A 254 6.39 17.99 3.50
N GLN A 255 6.30 19.17 2.86
CA GLN A 255 6.09 20.45 3.55
C GLN A 255 4.81 20.45 4.39
N TYR A 256 3.71 19.92 3.86
CA TYR A 256 2.43 19.86 4.57
C TYR A 256 2.26 18.62 5.47
N HIS A 257 3.24 17.71 5.47
CA HIS A 257 3.23 16.47 6.27
C HIS A 257 1.96 15.64 6.07
N VAL A 258 1.47 15.56 4.82
CA VAL A 258 0.25 14.82 4.49
C VAL A 258 0.56 13.41 3.98
N PRO A 259 -0.33 12.44 4.23
CA PRO A 259 -0.31 11.17 3.53
C PRO A 259 -0.38 11.34 2.01
N VAL A 260 0.27 10.42 1.31
CA VAL A 260 0.25 10.36 -0.16
C VAL A 260 -0.17 8.98 -0.66
N ILE A 261 -0.83 8.95 -1.81
CA ILE A 261 -1.12 7.73 -2.56
C ILE A 261 -0.26 7.79 -3.82
N ILE A 262 0.60 6.79 -3.99
CA ILE A 262 1.42 6.61 -5.18
C ILE A 262 0.81 5.51 -6.03
N MET A 263 0.52 5.81 -7.29
CA MET A 263 0.01 4.80 -8.23
C MET A 263 1.06 4.41 -9.26
N HIS A 264 1.04 3.13 -9.66
CA HIS A 264 1.80 2.69 -10.82
C HIS A 264 1.00 2.84 -12.13
N MET A 265 1.62 3.46 -13.12
CA MET A 265 1.11 3.62 -14.50
C MET A 265 2.27 3.59 -15.50
N GLN A 266 2.10 2.85 -16.60
CA GLN A 266 3.00 2.93 -17.76
C GLN A 266 2.43 3.92 -18.79
N GLY A 267 3.24 4.86 -19.25
CA GLY A 267 2.82 5.93 -20.17
C GLY A 267 2.10 7.08 -19.45
N THR A 268 1.26 7.81 -20.18
CA THR A 268 0.40 8.88 -19.63
C THR A 268 -1.07 8.50 -19.79
N PRO A 269 -2.05 9.15 -19.12
CA PRO A 269 -3.47 8.85 -19.31
C PRO A 269 -3.92 8.84 -20.78
N LYS A 270 -3.24 9.65 -21.62
CA LYS A 270 -3.45 9.72 -23.07
C LYS A 270 -2.90 8.50 -23.83
N THR A 271 -1.74 7.98 -23.46
CA THR A 271 -1.00 6.95 -24.21
C THR A 271 -0.92 5.59 -23.53
N MET A 272 -1.37 5.46 -22.28
CA MET A 272 -1.16 4.26 -21.46
C MET A 272 -1.79 2.99 -22.04
N GLN A 273 -2.76 3.11 -22.93
CA GLN A 273 -3.38 1.94 -23.58
C GLN A 273 -2.72 1.58 -24.93
N GLU A 274 -1.70 2.31 -25.34
CA GLU A 274 -0.97 2.05 -26.59
C GLU A 274 0.06 0.93 -26.39
N ASN A 275 -0.39 -0.32 -26.51
CA ASN A 275 0.43 -1.53 -26.46
C ASN A 275 1.34 -1.63 -25.20
N PRO A 276 0.76 -1.66 -23.98
CA PRO A 276 1.54 -1.85 -22.76
C PRO A 276 2.19 -3.24 -22.74
N GLN A 277 3.46 -3.29 -22.33
CA GLN A 277 4.26 -4.51 -22.28
C GLN A 277 4.99 -4.59 -20.96
N TYR A 278 4.86 -5.75 -20.32
CA TYR A 278 5.56 -6.16 -19.11
C TYR A 278 6.18 -7.54 -19.35
N ASN A 279 7.32 -7.81 -18.72
CA ASN A 279 7.85 -9.16 -18.61
C ASN A 279 7.15 -9.92 -17.47
N ASP A 280 7.00 -9.25 -16.32
CA ASP A 280 6.20 -9.70 -15.17
C ASP A 280 5.51 -8.47 -14.58
N VAL A 281 4.18 -8.38 -14.73
CA VAL A 281 3.44 -7.18 -14.34
C VAL A 281 3.44 -6.96 -12.82
N VAL A 282 3.46 -8.04 -12.04
CA VAL A 282 3.39 -7.94 -10.57
C VAL A 282 4.74 -7.52 -10.01
N GLU A 283 5.83 -8.13 -10.48
CA GLU A 283 7.20 -7.78 -10.07
C GLU A 283 7.51 -6.32 -10.43
N GLU A 284 7.22 -5.90 -11.67
CA GLU A 284 7.50 -4.53 -12.12
C GLU A 284 6.68 -3.47 -11.35
N ILE A 285 5.43 -3.77 -10.96
CA ILE A 285 4.63 -2.89 -10.09
C ILE A 285 5.24 -2.77 -8.70
N ILE A 286 5.64 -3.91 -8.10
CA ILE A 286 6.22 -3.93 -6.76
C ILE A 286 7.52 -3.13 -6.75
N ASP A 287 8.42 -3.37 -7.71
CA ASP A 287 9.70 -2.68 -7.84
C ASP A 287 9.50 -1.16 -7.97
N PHE A 288 8.57 -0.74 -8.82
CA PHE A 288 8.25 0.68 -9.00
C PHE A 288 7.74 1.31 -7.69
N LEU A 289 6.76 0.67 -7.03
CA LEU A 289 6.19 1.20 -5.80
C LEU A 289 7.22 1.23 -4.67
N GLU A 290 8.06 0.21 -4.52
CA GLU A 290 9.15 0.21 -3.53
C GLU A 290 10.15 1.34 -3.79
N GLN A 291 10.56 1.55 -5.04
CA GLN A 291 11.44 2.66 -5.40
C GLN A 291 10.81 4.01 -5.03
N GLN A 292 9.55 4.23 -5.41
CA GLN A 292 8.88 5.51 -5.15
C GLN A 292 8.60 5.72 -3.65
N ILE A 293 8.28 4.66 -2.89
CA ILE A 293 8.17 4.71 -1.43
C ILE A 293 9.50 5.16 -0.82
N ASN A 294 10.62 4.59 -1.27
CA ASN A 294 11.94 4.91 -0.75
C ASN A 294 12.34 6.36 -1.05
N VAL A 295 12.04 6.86 -2.26
CA VAL A 295 12.26 8.26 -2.64
C VAL A 295 11.41 9.19 -1.76
N CYS A 296 10.12 8.91 -1.59
CA CYS A 296 9.24 9.72 -0.75
C CYS A 296 9.68 9.72 0.73
N LYS A 297 10.09 8.57 1.27
CA LYS A 297 10.64 8.46 2.64
C LYS A 297 11.93 9.28 2.81
N ALA A 298 12.83 9.25 1.82
CA ALA A 298 14.06 10.03 1.86
C ALA A 298 13.80 11.55 1.87
N GLU A 299 12.68 11.99 1.29
CA GLU A 299 12.23 13.39 1.30
C GLU A 299 11.32 13.74 2.51
N GLY A 300 11.15 12.81 3.46
CA GLY A 300 10.46 13.06 4.73
C GLY A 300 8.97 12.70 4.76
N ILE A 301 8.44 12.10 3.70
CA ILE A 301 7.04 11.63 3.65
C ILE A 301 6.95 10.28 4.37
N THR A 302 6.14 10.22 5.43
CA THR A 302 6.09 9.05 6.33
C THR A 302 4.85 8.17 6.15
N GLN A 303 3.78 8.70 5.58
CA GLN A 303 2.51 8.01 5.37
C GLN A 303 2.26 7.86 3.86
N ILE A 304 2.49 6.65 3.34
CA ILE A 304 2.46 6.37 1.90
C ILE A 304 1.59 5.14 1.65
N MET A 305 0.61 5.25 0.77
CA MET A 305 -0.19 4.14 0.26
C MET A 305 0.24 3.83 -1.18
N GLY A 306 0.38 2.55 -1.52
CA GLY A 306 0.66 2.10 -2.88
C GLY A 306 -0.61 1.64 -3.60
N ASP A 307 -0.79 2.06 -4.85
CA ASP A 307 -1.86 1.65 -5.74
C ASP A 307 -1.26 0.98 -6.99
N PRO A 308 -1.63 -0.28 -7.32
CA PRO A 308 -1.12 -0.95 -8.51
C PRO A 308 -1.61 -0.33 -9.84
N GLY A 309 -2.65 0.50 -9.81
CA GLY A 309 -3.20 1.21 -10.96
C GLY A 309 -3.95 0.30 -11.93
N ILE A 310 -4.97 -0.44 -11.45
CA ILE A 310 -5.82 -1.27 -12.30
C ILE A 310 -6.44 -0.43 -13.43
N GLY A 311 -6.26 -0.86 -14.67
CA GLY A 311 -6.73 -0.15 -15.87
C GLY A 311 -5.79 0.94 -16.40
N PHE A 312 -4.66 1.20 -15.73
CA PHE A 312 -3.67 2.20 -16.13
C PHE A 312 -2.42 1.55 -16.69
N GLY A 313 -2.24 1.58 -18.01
CA GLY A 313 -1.04 1.01 -18.62
C GLY A 313 -1.06 -0.50 -18.76
N LYS A 314 -2.23 -1.16 -18.75
CA LYS A 314 -2.33 -2.62 -18.54
C LYS A 314 -3.38 -3.26 -19.45
N THR A 315 -3.08 -4.45 -19.98
CA THR A 315 -4.05 -5.29 -20.71
C THR A 315 -5.07 -5.89 -19.74
N VAL A 316 -6.13 -6.52 -20.27
CA VAL A 316 -7.11 -7.24 -19.43
C VAL A 316 -6.44 -8.36 -18.64
N GLU A 317 -5.54 -9.09 -19.30
CA GLU A 317 -4.79 -10.20 -18.70
C GLU A 317 -3.91 -9.70 -17.55
N HIS A 318 -3.16 -8.61 -17.76
CA HIS A 318 -2.37 -7.98 -16.70
C HIS A 318 -3.22 -7.55 -15.50
N ASN A 319 -4.41 -6.98 -15.74
CA ASN A 319 -5.31 -6.54 -14.65
C ASN A 319 -5.93 -7.71 -13.87
N LEU A 320 -6.03 -8.90 -14.45
CA LEU A 320 -6.51 -10.10 -13.75
C LEU A 320 -5.42 -10.81 -12.95
N GLU A 321 -4.15 -10.57 -13.32
CA GLU A 321 -2.99 -11.14 -12.65
C GLU A 321 -2.64 -10.41 -11.34
N ILE A 322 -2.87 -9.09 -11.31
CA ILE A 322 -2.73 -8.21 -10.13
C ILE A 322 -3.81 -8.51 -9.08
#